data_AF-A0A7L1Y7Q0-F1
#
_entry.id   AF-A0A7L1Y7Q0-F1
#
_cell.length_a   1.000
_cell.length_b   1.000
_cell.length_c   1.000
_cell.angle_alpha   90.00
_cell.angle_beta   90.00
_cell.angle_gamma   90.00
#
_symmetry.space_group_name_H-M   'P 1'
#
loop_
_entity.id
_entity.type
_entity.pdbx_description
1 polymer ?
#
loop_
_entity_poly.entity_id
_entity_poly.type
_entity_poly.pdbx_seq_one_letter_code
_entity_poly.pdbx_strand_id
1 'polypeptide(L)'
;LHTTGRFLRKTGTEHQWLERHLKDPFVKASKQQHYRCRSAFKLLEIDDKLHILRPGFSVLDCGAAPGAWSQVAVQRVNALGADPAAPTGFVLGVDLLRISPLEGAVFLAETDIADPSTLRTIQSLLPAGKVDVILSDMAPNATGIKELDHQKVINLCLGLLNLSQSILKAKGTMLCKFWDGSQARLLQNRLKEQFQDVRTIKPQASRKESAESYYLARLYKGK
;
A
#
# COMPACT_ATOMS: atom_id res chain seq x y z
N LEU A 1 -16.54 -46.25 11.09
CA LEU A 1 -16.97 -45.05 11.83
C LEU A 1 -16.77 -43.84 10.92
N HIS A 2 -17.85 -43.37 10.29
CA HIS A 2 -17.85 -42.27 9.33
C HIS A 2 -17.55 -40.93 10.03
N THR A 3 -16.54 -40.21 9.56
CA THR A 3 -16.28 -38.81 9.93
C THR A 3 -17.13 -37.92 9.02
N THR A 4 -18.25 -37.43 9.54
CA THR A 4 -19.10 -36.43 8.89
C THR A 4 -18.37 -35.09 8.86
N GLY A 5 -17.84 -34.72 7.69
CA GLY A 5 -17.34 -33.38 7.42
C GLY A 5 -18.47 -32.38 7.56
N ARG A 6 -18.41 -31.53 8.58
CA ARG A 6 -19.35 -30.43 8.82
C ARG A 6 -19.16 -29.40 7.71
N PHE A 7 -19.95 -29.49 6.64
CA PHE A 7 -20.05 -28.44 5.63
C PHE A 7 -20.60 -27.18 6.29
N LEU A 8 -19.73 -26.22 6.61
CA LEU A 8 -20.13 -24.88 6.96
C LEU A 8 -20.87 -24.29 5.75
N ARG A 9 -22.18 -24.10 5.91
CA ARG A 9 -23.05 -23.48 4.90
C ARG A 9 -22.61 -22.02 4.76
N LYS A 10 -21.92 -21.70 3.68
CA LYS A 10 -21.43 -20.36 3.36
C LYS A 10 -22.59 -19.37 3.35
N THR A 11 -22.37 -18.20 3.91
CA THR A 11 -23.38 -17.13 4.03
C THR A 11 -23.63 -16.46 2.67
N GLY A 12 -24.79 -15.83 2.47
CA GLY A 12 -25.12 -15.17 1.20
C GLY A 12 -24.12 -14.09 0.77
N THR A 13 -23.49 -13.42 1.73
CA THR A 13 -22.42 -12.42 1.53
C THR A 13 -21.10 -13.05 1.07
N GLU A 14 -20.72 -14.21 1.61
CA GLU A 14 -19.54 -14.98 1.17
C GLU A 14 -19.71 -15.52 -0.26
N HIS A 15 -20.91 -16.01 -0.58
CA HIS A 15 -21.25 -16.45 -1.95
C HIS A 15 -21.13 -15.30 -2.95
N GLN A 16 -21.71 -14.12 -2.67
CA GLN A 16 -21.62 -12.95 -3.53
C GLN A 16 -20.20 -12.39 -3.65
N TRP A 17 -19.37 -12.47 -2.59
CA TRP A 17 -17.96 -12.09 -2.68
C TRP A 17 -17.18 -13.04 -3.58
N LEU A 18 -17.41 -14.35 -3.46
CA LEU A 18 -16.71 -15.38 -4.23
C LEU A 18 -17.05 -15.30 -5.73
N GLU A 19 -18.33 -15.15 -6.08
CA GLU A 19 -18.75 -14.98 -7.47
C GLU A 19 -18.13 -13.72 -8.11
N ARG A 20 -18.09 -12.60 -7.37
CA ARG A 20 -17.42 -11.39 -7.84
C ARG A 20 -15.93 -11.60 -8.02
N HIS A 21 -15.28 -12.26 -7.06
CA HIS A 21 -13.85 -12.55 -7.13
C HIS A 21 -13.48 -13.40 -8.35
N LEU A 22 -14.29 -14.40 -8.70
CA LEU A 22 -14.06 -15.25 -9.87
C LEU A 22 -14.25 -14.53 -11.21
N LYS A 23 -15.16 -13.55 -11.26
CA LYS A 23 -15.46 -12.75 -12.46
C LYS A 23 -14.53 -11.54 -12.65
N ASP A 24 -13.68 -11.28 -11.67
CA ASP A 24 -12.80 -10.12 -11.59
C ASP A 24 -11.64 -10.21 -12.61
N PRO A 25 -11.58 -9.34 -13.64
CA PRO A 25 -10.55 -9.43 -14.67
C PRO A 25 -9.14 -9.26 -14.10
N PHE A 26 -8.98 -8.47 -13.03
CA PHE A 26 -7.68 -8.24 -12.40
C PHE A 26 -7.21 -9.42 -11.53
N VAL A 27 -8.12 -10.28 -11.07
CA VAL A 27 -7.74 -11.56 -10.41
C VAL A 27 -7.20 -12.55 -11.45
N LYS A 28 -7.81 -12.61 -12.64
CA LYS A 28 -7.29 -13.44 -13.73
C LYS A 28 -5.95 -12.90 -14.22
N ALA A 29 -5.86 -11.60 -14.44
CA ALA A 29 -4.64 -10.95 -14.87
C ALA A 29 -3.49 -11.10 -13.85
N SER A 30 -3.77 -11.07 -12.53
CA SER A 30 -2.71 -11.24 -11.53
C SER A 30 -2.07 -12.63 -11.62
N LYS A 31 -2.87 -13.67 -11.88
CA LYS A 31 -2.36 -15.03 -12.11
C LYS A 31 -1.54 -15.12 -13.40
N GLN A 32 -2.03 -14.52 -14.48
CA GLN A 32 -1.36 -14.53 -15.79
C GLN A 32 -0.04 -13.75 -15.80
N GLN A 33 0.03 -12.64 -15.05
CA GLN A 33 1.19 -11.77 -14.96
C GLN A 33 2.03 -12.04 -13.69
N HIS A 34 1.76 -13.14 -12.98
CA HIS A 34 2.51 -13.57 -11.79
C HIS A 34 2.58 -12.54 -10.64
N TYR A 35 1.57 -11.67 -10.52
CA TYR A 35 1.38 -10.84 -9.33
C TYR A 35 0.66 -11.61 -8.23
N ARG A 36 1.11 -11.42 -6.99
CA ARG A 36 0.59 -12.09 -5.79
C ARG A 36 -0.90 -11.83 -5.57
N CYS A 37 -1.39 -10.65 -5.92
CA CYS A 37 -2.82 -10.36 -5.92
C CYS A 37 -3.18 -9.21 -6.87
N ARG A 38 -4.49 -9.00 -7.04
CA ARG A 38 -5.03 -7.98 -7.97
C ARG A 38 -4.71 -6.53 -7.61
N SER A 39 -4.28 -6.23 -6.37
CA SER A 39 -4.00 -4.85 -5.97
C SER A 39 -2.76 -4.28 -6.67
N ALA A 40 -1.87 -5.13 -7.20
CA ALA A 40 -0.74 -4.70 -8.04
C ALA A 40 -1.19 -3.79 -9.19
N PHE A 41 -2.33 -4.09 -9.83
CA PHE A 41 -2.86 -3.30 -10.94
C PHE A 41 -3.28 -1.88 -10.54
N LYS A 42 -3.60 -1.64 -9.26
CA LYS A 42 -3.86 -0.28 -8.78
C LYS A 42 -2.57 0.54 -8.81
N LEU A 43 -1.49 -0.01 -8.27
CA LEU A 43 -0.20 0.68 -8.23
C LEU A 43 0.39 0.84 -9.63
N LEU A 44 0.30 -0.20 -10.48
CA LEU A 44 0.71 -0.11 -11.89
C LEU A 44 -0.04 1.03 -12.60
N GLU A 45 -1.37 1.07 -12.50
CA GLU A 45 -2.15 2.12 -13.16
C GLU A 45 -1.81 3.52 -12.65
N ILE A 46 -1.60 3.67 -11.33
CA ILE A 46 -1.22 4.94 -10.72
C ILE A 46 0.17 5.36 -11.18
N ASP A 47 1.15 4.44 -11.15
CA ASP A 47 2.53 4.71 -11.51
C ASP A 47 2.72 4.96 -13.02
N ASP A 48 2.03 4.21 -13.88
CA ASP A 48 2.07 4.40 -15.33
C ASP A 48 1.58 5.79 -15.74
N LYS A 49 0.63 6.36 -15.00
CA LYS A 49 0.07 7.69 -15.28
C LYS A 49 0.85 8.82 -14.61
N LEU A 50 1.38 8.59 -13.42
CA LEU A 50 1.85 9.65 -12.53
C LEU A 50 3.36 9.57 -12.23
N HIS A 51 4.02 8.48 -12.64
CA HIS A 51 5.45 8.22 -12.50
C HIS A 51 5.95 8.54 -11.09
N ILE A 52 5.42 7.81 -10.11
CA ILE A 52 5.76 8.01 -8.70
C ILE A 52 6.96 7.17 -8.28
N LEU A 53 7.24 6.08 -9.01
CA LEU A 53 8.40 5.22 -8.86
C LEU A 53 9.36 5.43 -10.04
N ARG A 54 10.66 5.31 -9.76
CA ARG A 54 11.72 5.33 -10.79
C ARG A 54 12.97 4.63 -10.28
N PRO A 55 13.88 4.19 -11.17
CA PRO A 55 15.14 3.58 -10.77
C PRO A 55 15.89 4.39 -9.71
N GLY A 56 16.50 3.71 -8.74
CA GLY A 56 17.28 4.32 -7.65
C GLY A 56 16.45 4.78 -6.44
N PHE A 57 15.13 4.74 -6.52
CA PHE A 57 14.28 5.15 -5.39
C PHE A 57 14.28 4.14 -4.25
N SER A 58 14.32 4.65 -3.03
CA SER A 58 14.03 3.90 -1.81
C SER A 58 12.53 4.01 -1.48
N VAL A 59 11.85 2.88 -1.34
CA VAL A 59 10.39 2.79 -1.18
C VAL A 59 10.05 2.07 0.12
N LEU A 60 9.14 2.66 0.90
CA LEU A 60 8.47 1.99 2.01
C LEU A 60 7.05 1.57 1.59
N ASP A 61 6.74 0.28 1.64
CA ASP A 61 5.41 -0.29 1.36
C ASP A 61 4.73 -0.68 2.68
N CYS A 62 3.77 0.13 3.14
CA CYS A 62 3.05 -0.07 4.39
C CYS A 62 1.74 -0.84 4.15
N GLY A 63 1.50 -1.89 4.93
CA GLY A 63 0.42 -2.83 4.62
C GLY A 63 0.78 -3.69 3.41
N ALA A 64 2.06 -4.11 3.36
CA ALA A 64 2.63 -4.76 2.19
C ALA A 64 2.03 -6.13 1.90
N ALA A 65 1.46 -6.86 2.87
CA ALA A 65 0.98 -8.23 2.65
C ALA A 65 -0.15 -8.27 1.60
N PRO A 66 -0.10 -9.18 0.61
CA PRO A 66 0.83 -10.30 0.48
C PRO A 66 2.14 -9.98 -0.27
N GLY A 67 2.40 -8.74 -0.66
CA GLY A 67 3.62 -8.27 -1.30
C GLY A 67 3.42 -7.79 -2.75
N ALA A 68 2.17 -7.57 -3.17
CA ALA A 68 1.86 -7.25 -4.57
C ALA A 68 2.31 -5.84 -4.99
N TRP A 69 2.24 -4.85 -4.10
CA TRP A 69 2.76 -3.52 -4.35
C TRP A 69 4.29 -3.51 -4.31
N SER A 70 4.89 -4.23 -3.36
CA SER A 70 6.33 -4.50 -3.33
C SER A 70 6.84 -5.13 -4.63
N GLN A 71 6.13 -6.07 -5.25
CA GLN A 71 6.51 -6.64 -6.57
C GLN A 71 6.61 -5.57 -7.65
N VAL A 72 5.62 -4.66 -7.71
CA VAL A 72 5.65 -3.54 -8.66
C VAL A 72 6.82 -2.61 -8.33
N ALA A 73 7.01 -2.26 -7.05
CA ALA A 73 8.08 -1.38 -6.62
C ALA A 73 9.46 -1.93 -7.00
N VAL A 74 9.75 -3.21 -6.73
CA VAL A 74 11.03 -3.88 -7.06
C VAL A 74 11.39 -3.69 -8.53
N GLN A 75 10.42 -3.90 -9.43
CA GLN A 75 10.62 -3.72 -10.87
C GLN A 75 10.85 -2.24 -11.21
N ARG A 76 9.99 -1.34 -10.73
CA ARG A 76 10.01 0.09 -11.09
C ARG A 76 11.22 0.84 -10.58
N VAL A 77 11.78 0.43 -9.45
CA VAL A 77 12.96 1.07 -8.87
C VAL A 77 14.27 0.37 -9.21
N ASN A 78 14.25 -0.64 -10.08
CA ASN A 78 15.42 -1.43 -10.43
C ASN A 78 16.11 -2.03 -9.20
N ALA A 79 15.34 -2.55 -8.22
CA ALA A 79 15.90 -3.01 -6.94
C ALA A 79 16.80 -4.24 -7.08
N LEU A 80 16.64 -5.01 -8.16
CA LEU A 80 17.50 -6.15 -8.50
C LEU A 80 18.73 -5.75 -9.33
N GLY A 81 18.85 -4.49 -9.75
CA GLY A 81 19.93 -4.06 -10.64
C GLY A 81 19.91 -4.74 -12.02
N ALA A 82 18.72 -5.11 -12.50
CA ALA A 82 18.54 -5.80 -13.79
C ALA A 82 18.93 -4.92 -14.98
N ASP A 83 18.75 -3.60 -14.86
CA ASP A 83 19.29 -2.62 -15.81
C ASP A 83 20.59 -2.04 -15.26
N PRO A 84 21.76 -2.37 -15.84
CA PRO A 84 23.05 -1.85 -15.38
C PRO A 84 23.28 -0.37 -15.75
N ALA A 85 22.47 0.19 -16.65
CA ALA A 85 22.56 1.60 -17.03
C ALA A 85 21.75 2.52 -16.09
N ALA A 86 20.96 1.95 -15.17
CA ALA A 86 20.09 2.68 -14.25
C ALA A 86 20.49 2.45 -12.79
N PRO A 87 20.31 3.44 -11.89
CA PRO A 87 20.61 3.26 -10.48
C PRO A 87 19.73 2.19 -9.82
N THR A 88 20.29 1.44 -8.88
CA THR A 88 19.59 0.41 -8.10
C THR A 88 18.81 1.06 -6.96
N GLY A 89 17.51 0.77 -6.88
CA GLY A 89 16.64 1.22 -5.79
C GLY A 89 16.57 0.24 -4.63
N PHE A 90 15.69 0.51 -3.68
CA PHE A 90 15.50 -0.32 -2.49
C PHE A 90 14.02 -0.38 -2.11
N VAL A 91 13.54 -1.55 -1.68
CA VAL A 91 12.15 -1.75 -1.25
C VAL A 91 12.12 -2.37 0.14
N LEU A 92 11.45 -1.68 1.07
CA LEU A 92 11.15 -2.17 2.41
C LEU A 92 9.64 -2.29 2.56
N GLY A 93 9.12 -3.48 2.82
CA GLY A 93 7.71 -3.68 3.16
C GLY A 93 7.52 -3.89 4.67
N VAL A 94 6.43 -3.38 5.21
CA VAL A 94 6.04 -3.55 6.62
C VAL A 94 4.58 -3.98 6.68
N ASP A 95 4.31 -5.02 7.45
CA ASP A 95 2.94 -5.51 7.65
C ASP A 95 2.78 -6.26 8.97
N LEU A 96 1.56 -6.27 9.50
CA LEU A 96 1.15 -7.07 10.66
C LEU A 96 1.09 -8.57 10.35
N LEU A 97 1.01 -8.92 9.07
CA LEU A 97 0.94 -10.30 8.59
C LEU A 97 2.30 -10.76 8.08
N ARG A 98 2.45 -12.08 8.01
CA ARG A 98 3.58 -12.70 7.32
C ARG A 98 3.53 -12.40 5.83
N ILE A 99 4.69 -12.11 5.26
CA ILE A 99 4.87 -11.88 3.83
C ILE A 99 5.84 -12.93 3.32
N SER A 100 5.47 -13.66 2.28
CA SER A 100 6.40 -14.58 1.62
C SER A 100 7.61 -13.81 1.07
N PRO A 101 8.84 -14.33 1.18
CA PRO A 101 10.04 -13.65 0.66
C PRO A 101 9.87 -13.21 -0.80
N LEU A 102 10.40 -12.04 -1.13
CA LEU A 102 10.39 -11.46 -2.47
C LEU A 102 11.80 -10.97 -2.78
N GLU A 103 12.38 -11.47 -3.87
CA GLU A 103 13.70 -11.00 -4.30
C GLU A 103 13.66 -9.48 -4.60
N GLY A 104 14.68 -8.75 -4.15
CA GLY A 104 14.75 -7.29 -4.31
C GLY A 104 13.97 -6.48 -3.26
N ALA A 105 13.28 -7.14 -2.31
CA ALA A 105 12.59 -6.48 -1.20
C ALA A 105 12.99 -7.08 0.16
N VAL A 106 13.07 -6.21 1.16
CA VAL A 106 13.21 -6.58 2.58
C VAL A 106 11.84 -6.44 3.25
N PHE A 107 11.48 -7.35 4.15
CA PHE A 107 10.20 -7.30 4.87
C PHE A 107 10.39 -7.28 6.39
N LEU A 108 9.71 -6.34 7.05
CA LEU A 108 9.37 -6.40 8.46
C LEU A 108 7.96 -7.00 8.58
N ALA A 109 7.89 -8.32 8.66
CA ALA A 109 6.65 -9.05 8.88
C ALA A 109 6.24 -9.00 10.36
N GLU A 110 4.95 -9.21 10.64
CA GLU A 110 4.41 -9.27 12.00
C GLU A 110 4.75 -8.02 12.83
N THR A 111 4.81 -6.86 12.16
CA THR A 111 5.28 -5.59 12.72
C THR A 111 4.21 -4.51 12.56
N ASP A 112 3.87 -3.83 13.66
CA ASP A 112 2.96 -2.69 13.62
C ASP A 112 3.71 -1.40 13.24
N ILE A 113 3.31 -0.77 12.15
CA ILE A 113 3.86 0.51 11.68
C ILE A 113 3.58 1.67 12.65
N ALA A 114 2.54 1.54 13.49
CA ALA A 114 2.18 2.53 14.49
C ALA A 114 3.01 2.41 15.79
N ASP A 115 3.74 1.31 15.99
CA ASP A 115 4.61 1.14 17.15
C ASP A 115 5.83 2.10 17.04
N PRO A 116 6.10 2.94 18.06
CA PRO A 116 7.26 3.84 18.06
C PRO A 116 8.61 3.14 17.88
N SER A 117 8.74 1.87 18.27
CA SER A 117 9.96 1.08 18.09
C SER A 117 10.22 0.73 16.62
N THR A 118 9.16 0.54 15.83
CA THR A 118 9.23 0.20 14.40
C THR A 118 9.94 1.27 13.59
N LEU A 119 9.79 2.56 13.95
CA LEU A 119 10.47 3.66 13.27
C LEU A 119 11.99 3.50 13.28
N ARG A 120 12.59 3.11 14.42
CA ARG A 120 14.04 2.92 14.53
C ARG A 120 14.51 1.76 13.65
N THR A 121 13.76 0.66 13.64
CA THR A 121 14.05 -0.50 12.79
C THR A 121 13.98 -0.11 11.31
N ILE A 122 12.93 0.60 10.90
CA ILE A 122 12.80 1.12 9.53
C ILE A 122 14.01 1.98 9.15
N GLN A 123 14.37 2.96 9.98
CA GLN A 123 15.52 3.83 9.72
C GLN A 123 16.84 3.05 9.60
N SER A 124 17.03 2.00 10.39
CA SER A 124 18.24 1.17 10.32
C SER A 124 18.35 0.33 9.05
N LEU A 125 17.22 -0.05 8.45
CA LEU A 125 17.17 -0.86 7.23
C LEU A 125 17.18 -0.02 5.96
N LEU A 126 16.72 1.22 6.03
CA LEU A 126 16.64 2.11 4.87
C LEU A 126 18.02 2.66 4.48
N PRO A 127 18.32 2.75 3.17
CA PRO A 127 19.46 3.50 2.68
C PRO A 127 19.42 4.95 3.18
N ALA A 128 20.50 5.39 3.84
CA ALA A 128 20.59 6.70 4.48
C ALA A 128 19.46 7.01 5.50
N GLY A 129 18.75 5.99 6.00
CA GLY A 129 17.62 6.14 6.92
C GLY A 129 16.41 6.87 6.35
N LYS A 130 16.30 6.99 5.02
CA LYS A 130 15.28 7.80 4.34
C LYS A 130 14.67 7.10 3.13
N VAL A 131 13.46 7.52 2.74
CA VAL A 131 12.75 7.06 1.53
C VAL A 131 12.39 8.20 0.60
N ASP A 132 12.30 7.88 -0.68
CA ASP A 132 11.77 8.76 -1.73
C ASP A 132 10.24 8.64 -1.81
N VAL A 133 9.71 7.44 -1.55
CA VAL A 133 8.29 7.11 -1.69
C VAL A 133 7.77 6.31 -0.51
N ILE A 134 6.64 6.72 0.06
CA ILE A 134 5.84 5.92 0.99
C ILE A 134 4.56 5.49 0.28
N LEU A 135 4.33 4.19 0.21
CA LEU A 135 3.14 3.57 -0.32
C LEU A 135 2.32 2.98 0.83
N SER A 136 0.99 3.07 0.76
CA SER A 136 0.11 2.44 1.73
C SER A 136 -1.17 1.95 1.09
N ASP A 137 -1.32 0.62 1.04
CA ASP A 137 -2.59 -0.05 0.76
C ASP A 137 -3.18 -0.67 2.04
N MET A 138 -2.86 -0.10 3.21
CA MET A 138 -3.41 -0.55 4.49
C MET A 138 -4.93 -0.40 4.56
N ALA A 139 -5.58 -1.41 5.13
CA ALA A 139 -6.97 -1.33 5.56
C ALA A 139 -7.13 -2.07 6.89
N PRO A 140 -7.85 -1.52 7.87
CA PRO A 140 -8.19 -2.22 9.09
C PRO A 140 -9.17 -3.36 8.79
N ASN A 141 -9.27 -4.31 9.71
CA ASN A 141 -10.36 -5.28 9.69
C ASN A 141 -11.70 -4.52 9.72
N ALA A 142 -12.52 -4.75 8.70
CA ALA A 142 -13.82 -4.11 8.58
C ALA A 142 -14.74 -4.56 9.70
N THR A 143 -15.29 -3.60 10.44
CA THR A 143 -16.29 -3.82 11.48
C THR A 143 -17.69 -3.96 10.87
N GLY A 144 -17.87 -3.50 9.63
CA GLY A 144 -19.18 -3.39 8.98
C GLY A 144 -19.87 -2.05 9.26
N ILE A 145 -19.34 -1.25 10.20
CA ILE A 145 -19.83 0.09 10.50
C ILE A 145 -18.97 1.08 9.72
N LYS A 146 -19.51 1.56 8.58
CA LYS A 146 -18.79 2.41 7.60
C LYS A 146 -18.05 3.59 8.23
N GLU A 147 -18.67 4.29 9.18
CA GLU A 147 -18.08 5.47 9.82
C GLU A 147 -16.89 5.09 10.71
N LEU A 148 -16.98 4.01 11.49
CA LEU A 148 -15.86 3.53 12.31
C LEU A 148 -14.71 3.01 11.43
N ASP A 149 -15.06 2.29 10.37
CA ASP A 149 -14.12 1.78 9.38
C ASP A 149 -13.37 2.93 8.69
N HIS A 150 -14.10 3.99 8.29
CA HIS A 150 -13.53 5.23 7.76
C HIS A 150 -12.55 5.89 8.75
N GLN A 151 -12.98 6.13 10.00
CA GLN A 151 -12.14 6.76 11.02
C GLN A 151 -10.85 5.98 11.28
N LYS A 152 -10.92 4.64 11.31
CA LYS A 152 -9.73 3.80 11.47
C LYS A 152 -8.72 3.99 10.33
N VAL A 153 -9.19 4.02 9.08
CA VAL A 153 -8.28 4.25 7.93
C VAL A 153 -7.70 5.66 7.95
N ILE A 154 -8.48 6.67 8.30
CA ILE A 154 -7.99 8.05 8.43
C ILE A 154 -6.88 8.12 9.50
N ASN A 155 -7.08 7.47 10.65
CA ASN A 155 -6.07 7.42 11.71
C ASN A 155 -4.78 6.72 11.26
N LEU A 156 -4.87 5.62 10.50
CA LEU A 156 -3.69 4.97 9.91
C LEU A 156 -2.92 5.92 8.99
N CYS A 157 -3.63 6.66 8.12
CA CYS A 157 -3.02 7.63 7.23
C CYS A 157 -2.38 8.81 7.97
N LEU A 158 -3.00 9.29 9.05
CA LEU A 158 -2.42 10.33 9.90
C LEU A 158 -1.17 9.84 10.64
N GLY A 159 -1.16 8.59 11.11
CA GLY A 159 0.02 7.94 11.68
C GLY A 159 1.17 7.87 10.69
N LEU A 160 0.89 7.45 9.45
CA LEU A 160 1.89 7.47 8.37
C LEU A 160 2.40 8.88 8.04
N LEU A 161 1.51 9.87 8.03
CA LEU A 161 1.90 11.26 7.82
C LEU A 161 2.85 11.74 8.92
N ASN A 162 2.65 11.33 10.16
CA ASN A 162 3.57 11.63 11.26
C ASN A 162 4.92 10.93 11.07
N LEU A 163 4.92 9.63 10.74
CA LEU A 163 6.13 8.86 10.45
C LEU A 163 6.92 9.44 9.27
N SER A 164 6.23 9.96 8.24
CA SER A 164 6.87 10.55 7.06
C SER A 164 7.78 11.73 7.40
N GLN A 165 7.50 12.48 8.47
CA GLN A 165 8.37 13.57 8.92
C GLN A 165 9.77 13.11 9.32
N SER A 166 9.91 11.87 9.77
CA SER A 166 11.19 11.31 10.20
C SER A 166 11.95 10.63 9.08
N ILE A 167 11.28 10.13 8.04
CA ILE A 167 11.91 9.26 7.02
C ILE A 167 11.75 9.72 5.57
N LEU A 168 10.78 10.56 5.23
CA LEU A 168 10.56 10.98 3.85
C LEU A 168 11.56 12.07 3.46
N LYS A 169 12.21 11.91 2.31
CA LYS A 169 13.13 12.92 1.75
C LYS A 169 12.35 14.16 1.32
N ALA A 170 13.02 15.31 1.32
CA ALA A 170 12.48 16.51 0.67
C ALA A 170 12.13 16.18 -0.79
N LYS A 171 11.03 16.77 -1.28
CA LYS A 171 10.41 16.46 -2.57
C LYS A 171 9.85 15.04 -2.73
N GLY A 172 9.86 14.23 -1.67
CA GLY A 172 9.33 12.87 -1.64
C GLY A 172 7.82 12.79 -1.88
N THR A 173 7.35 11.57 -2.09
CA THR A 173 5.95 11.25 -2.41
C THR A 173 5.35 10.30 -1.38
N MET A 174 4.08 10.51 -1.05
CA MET A 174 3.26 9.60 -0.26
C MET A 174 1.98 9.27 -1.03
N LEU A 175 1.69 7.98 -1.17
CA LEU A 175 0.45 7.47 -1.73
C LEU A 175 -0.25 6.62 -0.67
N CYS A 176 -1.42 7.04 -0.19
CA CYS A 176 -2.15 6.30 0.84
C CYS A 176 -3.60 6.04 0.46
N LYS A 177 -4.04 4.79 0.66
CA LYS A 177 -5.44 4.40 0.57
C LYS A 177 -6.24 5.06 1.68
N PHE A 178 -7.41 5.55 1.34
CA PHE A 178 -8.46 5.88 2.30
C PHE A 178 -9.82 5.37 1.83
N TRP A 179 -10.77 5.26 2.76
CA TRP A 179 -12.18 5.11 2.42
C TRP A 179 -12.84 6.47 2.49
N ASP A 180 -13.54 6.88 1.45
CA ASP A 180 -14.20 8.19 1.42
C ASP A 180 -15.25 8.31 2.53
N GLY A 181 -15.37 9.49 3.14
CA GLY A 181 -16.17 9.71 4.33
C GLY A 181 -15.96 11.08 4.99
N SER A 182 -16.59 11.25 6.15
CA SER A 182 -16.74 12.54 6.86
C SER A 182 -15.42 13.28 7.14
N GLN A 183 -14.34 12.54 7.40
CA GLN A 183 -13.01 13.04 7.77
C GLN A 183 -11.99 12.99 6.61
N ALA A 184 -12.39 12.65 5.39
CA ALA A 184 -11.46 12.65 4.24
C ALA A 184 -10.81 14.04 4.04
N ARG A 185 -11.59 15.11 4.21
CA ARG A 185 -11.10 16.49 4.09
C ARG A 185 -10.12 16.88 5.21
N LEU A 186 -10.27 16.32 6.40
CA LEU A 186 -9.30 16.51 7.49
C LEU A 186 -7.93 15.98 7.06
N LEU A 187 -7.87 14.73 6.61
CA LEU A 187 -6.63 14.12 6.12
C LEU A 187 -6.03 14.92 4.95
N GLN A 188 -6.85 15.34 3.99
CA GLN A 188 -6.38 16.14 2.86
C GLN A 188 -5.74 17.47 3.30
N ASN A 189 -6.34 18.16 4.27
CA ASN A 189 -5.80 19.42 4.80
C ASN A 189 -4.44 19.18 5.47
N ARG A 190 -4.33 18.13 6.29
CA ARG A 190 -3.07 17.74 6.95
C ARG A 190 -1.98 17.39 5.94
N LEU A 191 -2.32 16.74 4.83
CA LEU A 191 -1.39 16.50 3.73
C LEU A 191 -0.96 17.83 3.07
N LYS A 192 -1.88 18.76 2.80
CA LYS A 192 -1.57 20.07 2.19
C LYS A 192 -0.68 20.96 3.07
N GLU A 193 -0.71 20.77 4.39
CA GLU A 193 0.24 21.43 5.30
C GLU A 193 1.68 21.00 4.99
N GLN A 194 1.91 19.73 4.63
CA GLN A 194 3.25 19.14 4.51
C GLN A 194 3.74 18.90 3.06
N PHE A 195 2.83 18.90 2.08
CA PHE A 195 3.11 18.63 0.67
C PHE A 195 2.65 19.79 -0.21
N GLN A 196 3.28 20.00 -1.36
CA GLN A 196 2.89 21.08 -2.28
C GLN A 196 1.77 20.66 -3.24
N ASP A 197 1.67 19.38 -3.57
CA ASP A 197 0.64 18.85 -4.47
C ASP A 197 -0.07 17.67 -3.81
N VAL A 198 -1.39 17.77 -3.62
CA VAL A 198 -2.21 16.73 -2.99
C VAL A 198 -3.47 16.51 -3.82
N ARG A 199 -3.63 15.31 -4.37
CA ARG A 199 -4.74 14.94 -5.25
C ARG A 199 -5.37 13.62 -4.83
N THR A 200 -6.66 13.48 -5.12
CA THR A 200 -7.39 12.22 -4.94
C THR A 200 -7.31 11.41 -6.23
N ILE A 201 -6.97 10.12 -6.13
CA ILE A 201 -6.88 9.18 -7.23
C ILE A 201 -7.83 8.00 -6.97
N LYS A 202 -8.60 7.64 -7.99
CA LYS A 202 -9.46 6.46 -8.01
C LYS A 202 -9.05 5.57 -9.19
N PRO A 203 -8.22 4.53 -8.97
CA PRO A 203 -7.79 3.68 -10.08
C PRO A 203 -8.98 2.86 -10.60
N GLN A 204 -9.00 2.61 -11.91
CA GLN A 204 -9.97 1.72 -12.55
C GLN A 204 -9.85 0.28 -12.03
N ALA A 205 -8.66 -0.10 -11.58
CA ALA A 205 -8.43 -1.36 -10.90
C ALA A 205 -9.10 -1.45 -9.51
N SER A 206 -9.67 -0.37 -8.95
CA SER A 206 -10.56 -0.45 -7.79
C SER A 206 -11.98 -0.83 -8.21
N ARG A 207 -12.65 -1.65 -7.39
CA ARG A 207 -14.07 -2.02 -7.64
C ARG A 207 -14.95 -0.77 -7.61
N LYS A 208 -15.89 -0.66 -8.55
CA LYS A 208 -16.79 0.51 -8.67
C LYS A 208 -17.60 0.76 -7.40
N GLU A 209 -18.02 -0.31 -6.74
CA GLU A 209 -18.78 -0.27 -5.49
C GLU A 209 -17.94 0.00 -4.23
N SER A 210 -16.61 0.02 -4.35
CA SER A 210 -15.72 0.28 -3.21
C SER A 210 -15.65 1.77 -2.91
N ALA A 211 -15.71 2.15 -1.63
CA ALA A 211 -15.41 3.50 -1.16
C ALA A 211 -13.91 3.84 -1.20
N GLU A 212 -13.06 2.91 -1.64
CA GLU A 212 -11.60 3.05 -1.71
C GLU A 212 -11.15 4.13 -2.70
N SER A 213 -10.40 5.10 -2.21
CA SER A 213 -9.68 6.10 -3.00
C SER A 213 -8.26 6.23 -2.46
N TYR A 214 -7.39 6.95 -3.16
CA TYR A 214 -6.02 7.19 -2.73
C TYR A 214 -5.73 8.68 -2.69
N TYR A 215 -5.05 9.16 -1.66
CA TYR A 215 -4.41 10.47 -1.72
C TYR A 215 -2.99 10.30 -2.24
N LEU A 216 -2.68 10.99 -3.34
CA LEU A 216 -1.34 11.20 -3.82
C LEU A 216 -0.85 12.56 -3.34
N ALA A 217 0.13 12.56 -2.44
CA ALA A 217 0.78 13.75 -1.93
C ALA A 217 2.24 13.79 -2.41
N ARG A 218 2.63 14.83 -3.15
CA ARG A 218 3.94 14.98 -3.77
C ARG A 218 4.62 16.25 -3.30
N LEU A 219 5.93 16.30 -3.56
CA LEU A 219 6.77 17.45 -3.23
C LEU A 219 6.71 17.72 -1.73
N TYR A 220 7.07 16.71 -0.93
CA TYR A 220 7.20 16.86 0.52
C TYR A 220 8.07 18.09 0.83
N LYS A 221 7.54 19.02 1.62
CA LYS A 221 8.20 20.32 1.87
C LYS A 221 9.53 20.12 2.61
N GLY A 222 9.62 19.08 3.45
CA GLY A 222 10.74 18.90 4.36
C GLY A 222 10.78 20.00 5.42
N LYS A 223 11.46 19.74 6.53
CA LYS A 223 12.01 20.80 7.36
C LYS A 223 13.49 20.94 7.02
#